data_AF-A0A948ANN0-F1
#
_entry.id   AF-A0A948ANN0-F1
#
_cell.length_a   1.000
_cell.length_b   1.000
_cell.length_c   1.000
_cell.angle_alpha   90.00
_cell.angle_beta   90.00
_cell.angle_gamma   90.00
#
_symmetry.space_group_name_H-M   'P 1'
#
loop_
_entity.id
_entity.type
_entity.pdbx_description
1 polymer ?
#
loop_
_entity_poly.entity_id
_entity_poly.type
_entity_poly.pdbx_seq_one_letter_code
_entity_poly.pdbx_strand_id
1 'polypeptide(L)' 'MIKVEKKDIKPVCPFCEAQLERLVMVDNGWFSTHRVYCCPKCRKILGMGYNL' A
#
# COMPACT_ATOMS: atom_id res chain seq x y z
N MET A 1 21.26 2.54 -21.38
CA MET A 1 20.44 3.33 -20.43
C MET A 1 19.08 2.68 -20.32
N ILE A 2 18.57 2.46 -19.11
CA ILE A 2 17.22 1.93 -18.89
C ILE A 2 16.23 3.10 -18.99
N LYS A 3 15.18 2.93 -19.80
CA LYS A 3 14.10 3.92 -19.92
C LYS A 3 13.07 3.68 -18.82
N VAL A 4 12.74 4.73 -18.07
CA VAL A 4 11.64 4.71 -17.11
C VAL A 4 10.36 5.12 -17.84
N GLU A 5 9.41 4.19 -17.94
CA GLU A 5 8.09 4.48 -18.49
C GLU A 5 7.09 4.68 -17.35
N LYS A 6 6.33 5.79 -17.37
CA LYS A 6 5.16 5.93 -16.52
C LYS A 6 3.99 5.22 -17.20
N LYS A 7 3.47 4.19 -16.56
CA LYS A 7 2.23 3.50 -16.96
C LYS A 7 1.25 3.53 -15.81
N ASP A 8 -0.01 3.75 -16.14
CA ASP A 8 -1.11 3.57 -15.20
C ASP A 8 -1.42 2.07 -15.12
N ILE A 9 -0.80 1.40 -14.15
CA ILE A 9 -1.01 -0.02 -13.91
C ILE A 9 -1.81 -0.20 -12.62
N LYS A 10 -2.78 -1.11 -12.64
CA LYS A 10 -3.45 -1.54 -11.42
C LYS A 10 -2.44 -2.39 -10.61
N PRO A 11 -2.07 -1.96 -9.39
CA PRO A 11 -1.10 -2.71 -8.61
C PRO A 11 -1.68 -4.06 -8.20
N VAL A 12 -0.82 -5.06 -8.10
CA VAL A 12 -1.18 -6.41 -7.63
C VAL A 12 -0.55 -6.62 -6.27
N CYS A 13 -1.31 -7.20 -5.34
CA CYS A 13 -0.80 -7.55 -4.02
C CYS A 13 0.33 -8.60 -4.17
N PRO A 14 1.56 -8.34 -3.67
CA PRO A 14 2.67 -9.28 -3.81
C PRO A 14 2.52 -10.53 -2.93
N PHE A 15 1.48 -10.59 -2.10
CA PHE A 15 1.27 -11.70 -1.17
C PHE A 15 0.09 -12.61 -1.50
N CYS A 16 -0.97 -12.08 -2.11
CA CYS A 16 -2.15 -12.87 -2.46
C CYS A 16 -2.56 -12.71 -3.92
N GLU A 17 -1.75 -12.00 -4.71
CA GLU A 17 -1.92 -11.82 -6.16
C GLU A 17 -3.25 -11.17 -6.57
N ALA A 18 -4.01 -10.63 -5.60
CA ALA A 18 -5.22 -9.90 -5.87
C ALA A 18 -4.88 -8.54 -6.50
N GLN A 19 -5.58 -8.18 -7.58
CA GLN A 19 -5.58 -6.83 -8.12
C GLN A 19 -6.12 -5.85 -7.08
N LEU A 20 -5.37 -4.77 -6.83
CA LEU A 20 -5.69 -3.75 -5.84
C LEU A 20 -6.36 -2.55 -6.50
N GLU A 21 -7.55 -2.21 -6.01
CA GLU A 21 -8.26 -0.97 -6.39
C GLU A 21 -8.20 0.07 -5.28
N ARG A 22 -7.90 -0.37 -4.05
CA ARG A 22 -7.77 0.47 -2.86
C ARG A 22 -6.87 -0.19 -1.84
N LEU A 23 -6.36 0.62 -0.92
CA LEU A 23 -5.64 0.19 0.28
C LEU A 23 -6.49 0.50 1.52
N VAL A 24 -6.34 -0.32 2.56
CA VAL A 24 -6.90 -0.03 3.89
C VAL A 24 -5.83 0.67 4.69
N MET A 25 -6.16 1.81 5.31
CA MET A 25 -5.27 2.49 6.24
C MET A 25 -5.61 2.09 7.67
N VAL A 26 -4.59 1.81 8.46
CA VAL A 26 -4.71 1.53 9.90
C VAL A 26 -3.85 2.54 10.66
N ASP A 27 -4.47 3.26 11.58
CA ASP A 27 -3.81 4.13 12.53
C ASP A 27 -3.37 3.33 13.75
N ASN A 28 -2.11 3.45 14.14
CA ASN A 28 -1.52 2.64 15.20
C ASN A 28 -1.30 3.49 16.48
N GLY A 29 -2.40 4.05 17.01
CA GLY A 29 -2.42 4.79 18.28
C GLY A 29 -2.99 6.20 18.18
N TRP A 30 -3.32 6.79 19.34
CA TRP A 30 -3.92 8.13 19.46
C TRP A 30 -2.98 9.26 19.02
N PHE A 31 -1.66 9.01 19.08
CA PHE A 31 -0.59 9.97 18.78
C PHE A 31 0.33 9.56 17.62
N SER A 32 0.06 8.43 16.94
CA SER A 32 1.00 7.89 15.96
C SER A 32 0.87 8.60 14.61
N THR A 33 1.95 9.24 14.17
CA THR A 33 2.11 9.85 12.84
C THR A 33 2.27 8.83 11.71
N HIS A 34 2.23 7.53 12.06
CA HIS A 34 2.45 6.42 11.14
C HIS A 34 1.14 5.85 10.62
N ARG A 35 0.94 5.93 9.30
CA ARG A 35 -0.17 5.31 8.58
C ARG A 35 0.30 3.98 8.03
N VAL A 36 -0.35 2.88 8.41
CA VAL A 36 -0.06 1.56 7.85
C VAL A 36 -1.06 1.25 6.74
N TYR A 37 -0.56 0.95 5.55
CA TYR A 37 -1.39 0.59 4.41
C TYR A 37 -1.39 -0.93 4.24
N CYS A 38 -2.59 -1.51 4.19
CA CYS A 38 -2.81 -2.95 4.14
C CYS A 38 -3.62 -3.36 2.90
N CYS A 39 -3.42 -4.59 2.44
CA CYS A 39 -4.26 -5.21 1.43
C CYS A 39 -5.68 -5.48 1.97
N PRO A 40 -6.75 -5.07 1.28
CA PRO A 40 -8.12 -5.32 1.73
C PRO A 40 -8.53 -6.80 1.67
N LYS A 41 -7.83 -7.63 0.87
CA LYS A 41 -8.18 -9.05 0.68
C LYS A 41 -7.47 -9.95 1.68
N CYS A 42 -6.15 -9.85 1.80
CA CYS A 42 -5.36 -10.73 2.67
C CYS A 42 -4.91 -10.09 3.99
N ARG A 43 -5.17 -8.79 4.19
CA ARG A 43 -4.84 -7.99 5.40
C ARG A 43 -3.34 -7.84 5.70
N LYS A 44 -2.44 -8.25 4.78
CA LYS A 44 -1.00 -8.02 4.93
C LYS A 44 -0.63 -6.56 4.68
N ILE A 45 0.42 -6.10 5.35
CA ILE A 45 0.97 -4.75 5.24
C ILE A 45 1.67 -4.60 3.88
N LEU A 46 1.32 -3.56 3.15
CA LEU A 46 1.87 -3.20 1.84
C LEU A 46 2.77 -1.97 1.89
N GLY A 47 2.63 -1.13 2.92
CA GLY A 47 3.49 0.03 3.11
C GLY A 47 3.21 0.74 4.42
N MET A 48 4.15 1.59 4.82
CA MET A 48 4.01 2.47 5.96
C MET A 48 4.36 3.89 5.51
N GLY A 49 3.49 4.85 5.81
CA GLY A 49 3.72 6.26 5.58
C GLY A 49 3.94 6.99 6.90
N TYR A 50 4.78 8.00 6.88
CA TYR A 50 4.87 9.02 7.92
C TYR A 50 4.25 10.30 7.35
N ASN A 51 3.38 10.97 8.09
CA ASN A 51 3.10 12.37 7.79
C ASN A 51 4.25 13.19 8.38
N LEU A 52 4.91 14.00 7.55
CA LEU A 52 5.78 15.09 8.03
C LEU A 52 4.91 16.28 8.40
#